data_AF-A0A392V6W5-F1
#
_entry.id   AF-A0A392V6W5-F1
#
_cell.length_a   1.000
_cell.length_b   1.000
_cell.length_c   1.000
_cell.angle_alpha   90.00
_cell.angle_beta   90.00
_cell.angle_gamma   90.00
#
_symmetry.space_group_name_H-M   'P 1'
#
loop_
_entity.id
_entity.type
_entity.pdbx_description
1 polymer ?
#
loop_
_entity_poly.entity_id
_entity_poly.type
_entity_poly.pdbx_seq_one_letter_code
_entity_poly.pdbx_strand_id
1 'polypeptide(L)' 'DVQVRDDLTIETVPLRIEGREMKKLRNKEIASVKVVWGGPAGEYATWELESKMKSSYPELFSGNFRGRKFF' A
#
# COMPACT_ATOMS: atom_id res chain seq x y z
N ASP A 1 10.35 27.17 -22.55
CA ASP A 1 9.20 26.89 -21.69
C ASP A 1 9.18 25.46 -21.20
N VAL A 2 9.40 25.26 -19.90
CA VAL A 2 9.01 24.03 -19.20
C VAL A 2 7.79 24.41 -18.35
N GLN A 3 6.61 23.97 -18.79
CA GLN A 3 5.39 24.09 -18.01
C GLN A 3 5.40 22.97 -16.97
N VAL A 4 5.86 23.28 -15.75
CA VAL A 4 5.64 22.41 -14.59
C VAL A 4 4.19 22.61 -14.19
N ARG A 5 3.34 21.62 -14.49
CA ARG A 5 2.01 21.52 -13.90
C ARG A 5 2.21 21.22 -12.42
N ASP A 6 1.79 22.15 -11.56
CA ASP A 6 1.96 22.14 -10.09
C ASP A 6 1.14 21.06 -9.38
N ASP A 7 0.53 20.15 -10.12
CA ASP A 7 -0.12 18.94 -9.66
C ASP A 7 0.92 17.80 -9.61
N LEU A 8 1.93 17.97 -8.74
CA LEU A 8 2.88 16.95 -8.26
C LEU A 8 2.21 15.79 -7.51
N THR A 9 0.91 15.57 -7.71
CA THR A 9 0.19 14.40 -7.25
C THR A 9 0.67 13.25 -8.10
N ILE A 10 1.74 12.60 -7.68
CA ILE A 10 2.17 11.34 -8.29
C ILE A 10 0.98 10.39 -8.13
N GLU A 11 0.24 10.16 -9.23
CA GLU A 11 -0.87 9.22 -9.27
C GLU A 11 -0.31 7.85 -8.94
N THR A 12 -0.43 7.47 -7.67
CA THR A 12 0.14 6.25 -7.13
C THR A 12 -1.01 5.35 -6.75
N VAL A 13 -1.09 4.22 -7.45
CA VAL A 13 -2.18 3.26 -7.27
C VAL A 13 -1.64 2.11 -6.43
N PRO A 14 -2.29 1.74 -5.30
CA PRO A 14 -1.84 0.58 -4.55
C PRO A 14 -2.18 -0.68 -5.34
N LEU A 15 -1.15 -1.46 -5.65
CA LEU A 15 -1.26 -2.65 -6.50
C LEU A 15 -1.59 -3.89 -5.68
N ARG A 16 -0.89 -4.09 -4.57
CA ARG A 16 -0.98 -5.30 -3.74
C ARG A 16 -0.40 -5.09 -2.35
N ILE A 17 -0.80 -5.97 -1.44
CA ILE A 17 -0.17 -6.11 -0.12
C ILE A 17 0.82 -7.27 -0.20
N GLU A 18 2.09 -6.99 0.08
CA GLU A 18 3.16 -7.99 0.08
C GLU A 18 3.40 -8.63 1.44
N GLY A 19 3.00 -7.96 2.53
CA GLY A 19 3.30 -8.45 3.85
C GLY A 19 2.48 -7.75 4.93
N ARG A 20 2.47 -8.36 6.10
CA ARG A 20 1.81 -7.85 7.31
C ARG A 20 2.76 -8.00 8.48
N GLU A 21 2.92 -6.93 9.24
CA GLU A 21 3.70 -6.91 10.47
C GLU A 21 2.84 -6.37 11.61
N MET A 22 2.99 -6.97 12.79
CA MET A 22 2.29 -6.53 13.99
C MET A 22 3.31 -6.02 15.01
N LYS A 23 3.30 -4.72 15.25
CA LYS A 23 4.19 -4.06 16.21
C LYS A 23 3.52 -3.99 17.56
N LYS A 24 4.10 -4.69 18.53
CA LYS A 24 3.69 -4.62 19.94
C LYS A 24 4.39 -3.43 20.60
N LEU A 25 3.61 -2.46 21.04
CA LEU A 25 4.06 -1.38 21.90
C LEU A 25 3.64 -1.68 23.34
N ARG A 26 4.19 -0.94 24.30
CA ARG A 26 4.01 -1.17 25.74
C ARG A 26 2.54 -1.37 26.17
N ASN A 27 1.61 -0.66 25.53
CA ASN A 27 0.19 -0.67 25.88
C ASN A 27 -0.76 -0.92 24.69
N LYS A 28 -0.22 -1.15 23.48
CA LYS A 28 -1.04 -1.29 22.27
C LYS A 28 -0.36 -2.13 21.22
N GLU A 29 -1.15 -2.79 20.39
CA GLU A 29 -0.67 -3.50 19.22
C GLU A 29 -1.09 -2.71 17.97
N ILE A 30 -0.16 -2.50 17.05
CA ILE A 30 -0.40 -1.79 15.78
C ILE A 30 -0.08 -2.74 14.65
N ALA A 31 -1.05 -2.97 13.77
CA ALA A 31 -0.84 -3.74 12.55
C ALA A 31 -0.49 -2.80 11.38
N SER A 32 0.57 -3.15 10.68
CA SER A 32 1.04 -2.48 9.47
C SER A 32 1.11 -3.48 8.32
N VAL A 33 0.84 -3.01 7.11
CA VAL A 33 0.93 -3.80 5.89
C VAL A 33 1.94 -3.17 4.94
N LYS A 34 2.71 -4.01 4.27
CA LYS A 34 3.62 -3.58 3.20
C LYS A 34 2.80 -3.49 1.92
N VAL A 35 2.58 -2.27 1.44
CA VAL A 35 1.78 -1.98 0.25
C VAL A 35 2.75 -1.65 -0.89
N VAL A 36 2.58 -2.32 -2.02
CA VAL A 36 3.27 -1.97 -3.26
C VAL A 36 2.41 -0.99 -4.03
N TRP A 37 3.01 0.11 -4.44
CA TRP A 37 2.41 1.19 -5.22
C TRP A 37 3.00 1.18 -6.62
N GLY A 38 2.14 1.35 -7.63
CA GLY A 38 2.55 1.64 -8.99
C GLY A 38 2.68 3.15 -9.16
N GLY A 39 3.86 3.62 -9.56
CA GLY A 39 4.09 5.02 -9.88
C GLY A 39 4.86 5.21 -11.20
N PRO A 40 5.06 6.47 -11.64
CA PRO A 40 5.73 6.79 -12.90
C PRO A 40 7.18 6.29 -13.00
N ALA A 41 7.83 6.11 -11.85
CA ALA A 41 9.21 5.60 -11.75
C ALA A 41 9.29 4.08 -11.51
N GLY A 42 8.15 3.37 -11.52
CA GLY A 42 8.06 1.93 -11.28
C GLY A 42 7.31 1.57 -10.00
N GLU A 43 7.42 0.30 -9.60
CA GLU A 43 6.86 -0.19 -8.34
C GLU A 43 7.73 0.22 -7.17
N TYR A 44 7.13 0.72 -6.09
CA TYR A 44 7.80 0.95 -4.81
C TYR A 44 6.92 0.47 -3.66
N ALA A 45 7.50 0.21 -2.49
CA ALA A 45 6.75 -0.32 -1.35
C ALA A 45 6.86 0.58 -0.12
N THR A 46 5.74 0.77 0.58
CA THR A 46 5.69 1.49 1.86
C THR A 46 5.00 0.64 2.93
N TRP A 47 5.28 0.94 4.19
CA TRP A 47 4.57 0.36 5.34
C TRP A 47 3.44 1.30 5.76
N GLU A 48 2.20 0.89 5.55
CA GLU A 48 1.01 1.65 5.92
C GLU A 48 0.25 0.96 7.05
N LEU A 49 -0.57 1.71 7.79
CA LEU A 49 -1.46 1.13 8.80
C LEU A 49 -2.51 0.24 8.13
N GLU A 50 -2.69 -0.97 8.67
CA GLU A 50 -3.66 -1.92 8.15
C GLU A 50 -5.09 -1.36 8.21
N SER A 51 -5.44 -0.66 9.30
CA SER A 51 -6.76 -0.06 9.47
C SER A 51 -7.06 1.01 8.40
N LYS A 52 -6.05 1.85 8.09
CA LYS A 52 -6.15 2.86 7.03
C LYS A 52 -6.33 2.20 5.68
N MET A 53 -5.50 1.21 5.35
CA MET A 53 -5.57 0.51 4.07
C MET A 53 -6.88 -0.27 3.91
N LYS A 54 -7.42 -0.88 4.97
CA LYS A 54 -8.74 -1.53 4.93
C LYS A 54 -9.88 -0.53 4.68
N SER A 55 -9.76 0.69 5.19
CA SER A 55 -10.76 1.73 4.98
C SER A 55 -10.69 2.35 3.59
N SER A 56 -9.48 2.59 3.08
CA SER A 56 -9.28 3.27 1.80
C SER A 56 -9.28 2.33 0.60
N TYR A 57 -8.78 1.10 0.79
CA TYR A 57 -8.54 0.10 -0.26
C TYR A 57 -8.98 -1.31 0.21
N PRO A 58 -10.25 -1.51 0.60
CA PRO A 58 -10.76 -2.79 1.10
C PRO A 58 -10.60 -3.95 0.10
N GLU A 59 -10.56 -3.67 -1.19
CA GLU A 59 -10.37 -4.63 -2.28
C GLU A 59 -9.03 -5.37 -2.19
N LEU A 60 -7.98 -4.71 -1.70
CA LEU A 60 -6.66 -5.33 -1.52
C LEU A 60 -6.66 -6.41 -0.43
N PHE A 61 -7.63 -6.38 0.48
CA PHE A 61 -7.80 -7.36 1.57
C PHE A 61 -8.81 -8.46 1.26
N SER A 62 -9.59 -8.32 0.18
CA SER A 62 -10.73 -9.19 -0.12
C SER A 62 -10.34 -10.55 -0.74
N GLY A 63 -9.05 -10.92 -0.75
CA GLY A 63 -8.57 -12.27 -1.08
C GLY A 63 -8.84 -12.75 -2.51
N ASN A 64 -9.42 -11.92 -3.38
CA ASN A 64 -9.87 -12.33 -4.71
C ASN A 64 -8.87 -12.04 -5.85
N PHE A 65 -7.61 -11.76 -5.53
CA PHE A 65 -6.52 -11.92 -6.49
C PHE A 65 -6.28 -13.42 -6.74
N ARG A 66 -7.18 -14.04 -7.50
CA ARG A 66 -7.08 -15.40 -8.06
C ARG A 66 -5.95 -15.50 -9.07
N GLY A 67 -4.71 -15.28 -8.64
CA GLY A 67 -3.58 -15.37 -9.56
C GLY A 67 -2.25 -14.85 -9.02
N ARG A 68 -1.79 -15.38 -7.90
CA ARG A 68 -0.41 -15.87 -7.73
C ARG A 68 -0.16 -16.12 -6.24
N LYS A 69 -0.14 -17.41 -5.92
CA LYS A 69 0.49 -17.96 -4.73
C LYS A 69 1.99 -17.65 -4.87
N PHE A 70 2.50 -16.66 -4.14
CA PHE A 70 3.91 -16.63 -3.80
C PHE A 70 4.02 -17.27 -2.42
N PHE A 71 4.81 -18.34 -2.40
CA PHE A 71 4.95 -19.36 -1.37
C PHE A 71 5.37 -18.79 0.00
#